data_AF-A0A366DJE0-F1
#
_entry.id   AF-A0A366DJE0-F1
#
_cell.length_a   1.000
_cell.length_b   1.000
_cell.length_c   1.000
_cell.angle_alpha   90.00
_cell.angle_beta   90.00
_cell.angle_gamma   90.00
#
_symmetry.space_group_name_H-M   'P 1'
#
loop_
_entity.id
_entity.type
_entity.pdbx_description
1 polymer ?
#
loop_
_entity_poly.entity_id
_entity_poly.type
_entity_poly.pdbx_seq_one_letter_code
_entity_poly.pdbx_strand_id
1 'polypeptide(L)'
;MAVLHRLPRFAALATGAVALTAALAAPAAAIPAADPEPPGRHQAATPGDLFAAYDSTVQVLRGLGIDPFLYPTAAAFCADGSALGLVPAVAGAVPGPWPKTNIAVPGLDLTAVKAGQTLFTFIPVGLGPESGNTAGMQVAWFNVSNGRGGVAAMGPIAEIFRGMIPPQIPAELRPQAERAIAEFFLAALPVGGIRAVPVDTGQGTVLAAVFGTVDNGGRSCFFLPTVGITTVP
;
A
#
# COMPACT_ATOMS: atom_id res chain seq x y z
N MET A 1 -33.10 -9.42 69.71
CA MET A 1 -34.50 -9.02 69.49
C MET A 1 -34.48 -7.57 69.04
N ALA A 2 -34.81 -7.28 67.77
CA ALA A 2 -35.06 -5.97 67.11
C ALA A 2 -34.07 -4.79 67.42
N VAL A 3 -33.66 -3.96 66.47
CA VAL A 3 -34.50 -2.93 65.83
C VAL A 3 -33.75 -2.36 64.63
N LEU A 4 -34.50 -2.17 63.55
CA LEU A 4 -34.18 -1.47 62.31
C LEU A 4 -34.17 0.06 62.56
N HIS A 5 -33.19 0.80 62.06
CA HIS A 5 -33.37 2.24 61.83
C HIS A 5 -32.76 2.70 60.49
N ARG A 6 -33.66 3.13 59.60
CA ARG A 6 -33.39 3.85 58.34
C ARG A 6 -33.00 5.30 58.65
N LEU A 7 -32.10 5.87 57.86
CA LEU A 7 -31.82 7.31 57.78
C LEU A 7 -31.75 7.74 56.30
N PRO A 8 -32.45 8.82 55.87
CA PRO A 8 -32.39 9.35 54.50
C PRO A 8 -31.35 10.49 54.39
N ARG A 9 -30.76 10.71 53.21
CA ARG A 9 -30.00 11.93 52.91
C ARG A 9 -30.31 12.51 51.51
N PHE A 10 -31.11 13.57 51.56
CA PHE A 10 -31.11 14.87 50.89
C PHE A 10 -30.60 15.06 49.45
N ALA A 11 -31.47 15.72 48.68
CA ALA A 11 -31.28 16.33 47.38
C ALA A 11 -30.49 17.66 47.44
N ALA A 12 -29.87 18.04 46.32
CA ALA A 12 -29.51 19.43 46.02
C ALA A 12 -29.64 19.68 44.50
N LEU A 13 -30.62 20.50 44.13
CA LEU A 13 -30.74 21.21 42.86
C LEU A 13 -29.93 22.51 42.96
N ALA A 14 -29.14 22.84 41.93
CA ALA A 14 -28.54 24.16 41.79
C ALA A 14 -28.75 24.67 40.36
N THR A 15 -29.72 25.55 40.22
CA THR A 15 -29.94 26.46 39.08
C THR A 15 -29.21 27.78 39.34
N GLY A 16 -28.57 28.35 38.31
CA GLY A 16 -28.08 29.73 38.35
C GLY A 16 -27.46 30.18 37.01
N ALA A 17 -28.21 30.99 36.25
CA ALA A 17 -27.78 31.78 35.09
C ALA A 17 -27.06 33.08 35.56
N VAL A 18 -26.32 33.91 34.82
CA VAL A 18 -26.48 34.59 33.51
C VAL A 18 -25.12 35.29 33.20
N ALA A 19 -24.69 35.41 31.94
CA ALA A 19 -24.18 36.67 31.35
C ALA A 19 -23.84 36.52 29.85
N LEU A 20 -24.54 37.30 29.02
CA LEU A 20 -24.27 37.55 27.61
C LEU A 20 -22.99 38.38 27.43
N THR A 21 -22.14 38.00 26.47
CA THR A 21 -21.37 38.94 25.65
C THR A 21 -21.50 38.54 24.18
N ALA A 22 -21.97 39.49 23.38
CA ALA A 22 -22.09 39.36 21.93
C ALA A 22 -20.73 39.66 21.27
N ALA A 23 -20.27 38.78 20.38
CA ALA A 23 -19.22 39.08 19.41
C ALA A 23 -19.63 38.52 18.04
N LEU A 24 -19.68 39.39 17.05
CA LEU A 24 -19.99 39.12 15.65
C LEU A 24 -18.90 38.22 15.02
N ALA A 25 -19.29 37.04 14.53
CA ALA A 25 -18.49 36.24 13.59
C ALA A 25 -19.43 35.58 12.57
N ALA A 26 -19.02 35.62 11.30
CA ALA A 26 -19.73 35.15 10.11
C ALA A 26 -20.23 33.69 10.21
N PRO A 27 -21.23 33.25 9.42
CA PRO A 27 -21.65 31.86 9.42
C PRO A 27 -20.56 31.02 8.74
N ALA A 28 -19.69 30.42 9.54
CA ALA A 28 -18.99 29.22 9.14
C ALA A 28 -20.05 28.14 8.94
N ALA A 29 -20.22 27.66 7.71
CA ALA A 29 -21.02 26.48 7.43
C ALA A 29 -20.50 25.34 8.32
N ALA A 30 -21.35 24.84 9.21
CA ALA A 30 -21.04 23.68 10.03
C ALA A 30 -20.84 22.48 9.09
N ILE A 31 -19.60 22.01 8.98
CA ILE A 31 -19.32 20.66 8.50
C ILE A 31 -20.01 19.73 9.50
N PRO A 32 -21.00 18.90 9.10
CA PRO A 32 -21.58 17.96 10.03
C PRO A 32 -20.46 17.02 10.49
N ALA A 33 -20.28 16.90 11.81
CA ALA A 33 -19.40 15.90 12.37
C ALA A 33 -19.90 14.54 11.89
N ALA A 34 -19.05 13.81 11.16
CA ALA A 34 -19.33 12.44 10.79
C ALA A 34 -19.40 11.62 12.09
N ASP A 35 -20.57 11.02 12.34
CA ASP A 35 -20.70 10.03 13.41
C ASP A 35 -19.76 8.84 13.12
N PRO A 36 -19.05 8.30 14.13
CA PRO A 36 -18.27 7.08 13.94
C PRO A 36 -19.22 5.91 13.67
N GLU A 37 -19.25 5.44 12.43
CA GLU A 37 -20.06 4.30 12.00
C GLU A 37 -19.55 3.00 12.64
N PRO A 38 -20.43 2.13 13.16
CA PRO A 38 -20.03 0.83 13.71
C PRO A 38 -19.39 -0.05 12.63
N PRO A 39 -18.33 -0.83 12.96
CA PRO A 39 -17.64 -1.65 11.97
C PRO A 39 -18.60 -2.73 11.44
N GLY A 40 -18.82 -2.77 10.12
CA GLY A 40 -19.56 -3.85 9.46
C GLY A 40 -20.72 -3.44 8.54
N ARG A 41 -20.99 -2.15 8.36
CA ARG A 41 -21.77 -1.67 7.22
C ARG A 41 -20.91 -0.70 6.43
N HIS A 42 -20.32 -1.17 5.35
CA HIS A 42 -19.96 -0.27 4.28
C HIS A 42 -21.21 -0.12 3.43
N GLN A 43 -21.80 1.07 3.42
CA GLN A 43 -22.71 1.46 2.34
C GLN A 43 -22.00 1.10 1.04
N ALA A 44 -22.66 0.31 0.17
CA ALA A 44 -22.09 -0.03 -1.12
C ALA A 44 -21.78 1.28 -1.83
N ALA A 45 -20.49 1.60 -1.95
CA ALA A 45 -20.03 2.79 -2.64
C ALA A 45 -20.71 2.80 -4.01
N THR A 46 -21.27 3.95 -4.41
CA THR A 46 -21.83 4.02 -5.75
C THR A 46 -20.71 3.76 -6.74
N PRO A 47 -20.98 3.21 -7.94
CA PRO A 47 -19.91 2.92 -8.89
C PRO A 47 -18.98 4.13 -9.14
N GLY A 48 -19.54 5.35 -9.15
CA GLY A 48 -18.78 6.59 -9.26
C GLY A 48 -17.81 6.83 -8.09
N ASP A 49 -18.21 6.51 -6.86
CA ASP A 49 -17.36 6.65 -5.67
C ASP A 49 -16.20 5.65 -5.68
N LEU A 50 -16.42 4.43 -6.21
CA LEU A 50 -15.37 3.42 -6.38
C LEU A 50 -14.34 3.83 -7.44
N PHE A 51 -14.80 4.37 -8.57
CA PHE A 51 -13.90 4.88 -9.61
C PHE A 51 -13.13 6.12 -9.13
N ALA A 52 -13.77 7.05 -8.42
CA ALA A 52 -13.08 8.21 -7.85
C ALA A 52 -12.05 7.82 -6.77
N ALA A 53 -12.39 6.86 -5.91
CA ALA A 53 -11.46 6.30 -4.94
C ALA A 53 -10.27 5.59 -5.61
N TYR A 54 -10.51 4.83 -6.68
CA TYR A 54 -9.45 4.22 -7.49
C TYR A 54 -8.56 5.28 -8.16
N ASP A 55 -9.15 6.28 -8.81
CA ASP A 55 -8.42 7.34 -9.50
C ASP A 55 -7.55 8.16 -8.54
N SER A 56 -8.09 8.54 -7.37
CA SER A 56 -7.31 9.22 -6.33
C SER A 56 -6.13 8.37 -5.85
N THR A 57 -6.32 7.06 -5.70
CA THR A 57 -5.24 6.12 -5.35
C THR A 57 -4.19 6.05 -6.46
N VAL A 58 -4.62 5.98 -7.71
CA VAL A 58 -3.73 6.02 -8.89
C VAL A 58 -2.90 7.31 -8.93
N GLN A 59 -3.50 8.46 -8.61
CA GLN A 59 -2.79 9.74 -8.59
C GLN A 59 -1.76 9.82 -7.45
N VAL A 60 -2.11 9.31 -6.26
CA VAL A 60 -1.15 9.21 -5.15
C VAL A 60 0.03 8.32 -5.53
N LEU A 61 -0.23 7.15 -6.14
CA LEU A 61 0.81 6.24 -6.61
C LEU A 61 1.75 6.91 -7.63
N ARG A 62 1.19 7.66 -8.59
CA ARG A 62 1.98 8.44 -9.56
C ARG A 62 2.82 9.52 -8.88
N GLY A 63 2.27 10.18 -7.86
CA GLY A 63 3.00 11.15 -7.03
C GLY A 63 4.22 10.54 -6.32
N LEU A 64 4.17 9.24 -5.99
CA LEU A 64 5.28 8.47 -5.42
C LEU A 64 6.27 7.94 -6.49
N GLY A 65 6.04 8.25 -7.76
CA GLY A 65 6.84 7.76 -8.89
C GLY A 65 6.48 6.33 -9.31
N ILE A 66 5.30 5.84 -8.95
CA ILE A 66 4.79 4.53 -9.33
C ILE A 66 3.80 4.71 -10.49
N ASP A 67 4.09 4.10 -11.63
CA ASP A 67 3.18 3.99 -12.76
C ASP A 67 2.27 2.76 -12.55
N PRO A 68 0.99 2.95 -12.21
CA PRO A 68 0.09 1.82 -12.02
C PRO A 68 -0.29 1.18 -13.36
N PHE A 69 -0.54 -0.12 -13.31
CA PHE A 69 -0.99 -0.88 -14.47
C PHE A 69 -2.43 -0.50 -14.85
N LEU A 70 -2.80 -0.80 -16.10
CA LEU A 70 -4.03 -0.32 -16.75
C LEU A 70 -5.32 -0.80 -16.07
N TYR A 71 -5.28 -1.94 -15.38
CA TYR A 71 -6.43 -2.49 -14.67
C TYR A 71 -5.98 -3.40 -13.52
N PRO A 72 -6.76 -3.51 -12.42
CA PRO A 72 -6.47 -4.46 -11.36
C PRO A 72 -6.70 -5.91 -11.83
N THR A 73 -6.15 -6.87 -11.09
CA THR A 73 -6.41 -8.31 -11.31
C THR A 73 -6.98 -8.93 -10.03
N ALA A 74 -7.50 -10.15 -10.11
CA ALA A 74 -8.01 -10.88 -8.97
C ALA A 74 -7.83 -12.39 -9.14
N ALA A 75 -7.62 -13.08 -8.01
CA ALA A 75 -7.62 -14.53 -7.93
C ALA A 75 -8.94 -15.03 -7.35
N ALA A 76 -9.61 -15.94 -8.04
CA ALA A 76 -10.79 -16.62 -7.53
C ALA A 76 -10.41 -17.80 -6.63
N PHE A 77 -11.31 -18.16 -5.71
CA PHE A 77 -11.18 -19.27 -4.76
C PHE A 77 -9.94 -19.18 -3.87
N CYS A 78 -9.44 -17.95 -3.67
CA CYS A 78 -8.18 -17.69 -2.96
C CYS A 78 -8.39 -17.39 -1.47
N ALA A 79 -9.51 -16.80 -1.08
CA ALA A 79 -9.85 -16.48 0.30
C ALA A 79 -11.21 -17.04 0.73
N ASP A 80 -11.39 -17.18 2.03
CA ASP A 80 -12.69 -17.49 2.64
C ASP A 80 -13.51 -16.20 2.83
N GLY A 81 -14.84 -16.31 2.88
CA GLY A 81 -15.72 -15.18 3.23
C GLY A 81 -16.52 -14.57 2.08
N SER A 82 -16.43 -15.08 0.85
CA SER A 82 -17.35 -14.73 -0.24
C SER A 82 -17.62 -15.92 -1.17
N ALA A 83 -18.70 -15.88 -1.95
CA ALA A 83 -19.11 -16.98 -2.84
C ALA A 83 -18.06 -17.39 -3.87
N LEU A 84 -17.19 -16.46 -4.27
CA LEU A 84 -16.11 -16.70 -5.23
C LEU A 84 -14.71 -16.61 -4.60
N GLY A 85 -14.60 -16.32 -3.30
CA GLY A 85 -13.32 -16.21 -2.59
C GLY A 85 -12.31 -15.29 -3.27
N LEU A 86 -12.78 -14.15 -3.81
CA LEU A 86 -11.94 -13.26 -4.62
C LEU A 86 -10.90 -12.54 -3.76
N VAL A 87 -9.64 -12.58 -4.22
CA VAL A 87 -8.55 -11.76 -3.68
C VAL A 87 -8.11 -10.80 -4.78
N PRO A 88 -8.33 -9.48 -4.64
CA PRO A 88 -7.89 -8.50 -5.61
C PRO A 88 -6.38 -8.22 -5.46
N ALA A 89 -5.77 -7.74 -6.54
CA ALA A 89 -4.40 -7.29 -6.56
C ALA A 89 -4.18 -6.15 -7.57
N VAL A 90 -3.17 -5.35 -7.28
CA VAL A 90 -2.69 -4.28 -8.16
C VAL A 90 -1.23 -4.50 -8.52
N ALA A 91 -0.82 -4.00 -9.69
CA ALA A 91 0.56 -4.02 -10.14
C ALA A 91 0.98 -2.61 -10.57
N GLY A 92 2.29 -2.37 -10.53
CA GLY A 92 2.88 -1.10 -10.91
C GLY A 92 4.32 -1.26 -11.38
N ALA A 93 4.82 -0.22 -12.04
CA ALA A 93 6.20 -0.07 -12.43
C ALA A 93 6.77 1.22 -11.82
N VAL A 94 8.03 1.17 -11.41
CA VAL A 94 8.75 2.31 -10.86
C VAL A 94 10.01 2.49 -11.70
N PRO A 95 10.02 3.45 -12.65
CA PRO A 95 11.20 3.71 -13.47
C PRO A 95 12.31 4.33 -12.61
N GLY A 96 13.53 3.83 -12.78
CA GLY A 96 14.70 4.41 -12.15
C GLY A 96 15.16 5.70 -12.84
N PRO A 97 15.94 6.55 -12.15
CA PRO A 97 16.41 6.40 -10.78
C PRO A 97 15.30 6.65 -9.73
N TRP A 98 15.14 5.73 -8.78
CA TRP A 98 14.16 5.83 -7.69
C TRP A 98 14.71 5.27 -6.36
N PRO A 99 14.42 5.87 -5.19
CA PRO A 99 13.67 7.13 -5.03
C PRO A 99 14.50 8.33 -5.49
N LYS A 100 13.83 9.38 -5.96
CA LYS A 100 14.49 10.64 -6.31
C LYS A 100 14.84 11.38 -5.02
N THR A 101 16.09 11.31 -4.58
CA THR A 101 16.57 12.05 -3.41
C THR A 101 17.23 13.36 -3.85
N ASN A 102 16.86 14.47 -3.21
CA ASN A 102 17.53 15.77 -3.43
C ASN A 102 18.81 15.91 -2.60
N ILE A 103 19.14 14.91 -1.79
CA ILE A 103 20.30 14.88 -0.90
C ILE A 103 21.34 13.98 -1.55
N ALA A 104 22.27 14.59 -2.30
CA ALA A 104 23.43 13.90 -2.84
C ALA A 104 24.50 13.80 -1.75
N VAL A 105 24.77 12.59 -1.27
CA VAL A 105 25.93 12.31 -0.43
C VAL A 105 27.08 11.93 -1.38
N PRO A 106 28.23 12.64 -1.36
CA PRO A 106 29.33 12.34 -2.26
C PRO A 106 29.76 10.88 -2.21
N GLY A 107 29.76 10.20 -3.36
CA GLY A 107 30.18 8.80 -3.49
C GLY A 107 29.15 7.74 -3.07
N LEU A 108 27.91 8.14 -2.72
CA LEU A 108 26.87 7.22 -2.29
C LEU A 108 25.64 7.30 -3.20
N ASP A 109 25.34 6.19 -3.88
CA ASP A 109 24.08 6.03 -4.62
C ASP A 109 23.00 5.52 -3.67
N LEU A 110 21.98 6.34 -3.45
CA LEU A 110 20.84 6.04 -2.57
C LEU A 110 19.63 5.51 -3.35
N THR A 111 19.78 5.26 -4.65
CA THR A 111 18.69 4.74 -5.47
C THR A 111 18.53 3.24 -5.27
N ALA A 112 17.29 2.82 -5.08
CA ALA A 112 16.88 1.41 -5.06
C ALA A 112 16.80 0.82 -6.47
N VAL A 113 16.36 1.66 -7.41
CA VAL A 113 16.17 1.34 -8.81
C VAL A 113 17.10 2.27 -9.58
N LYS A 114 18.07 1.70 -10.29
CA LYS A 114 19.09 2.49 -10.99
C LYS A 114 18.53 3.08 -12.29
N ALA A 115 19.21 4.08 -12.84
CA ALA A 115 18.90 4.56 -14.18
C ALA A 115 18.91 3.40 -15.20
N GLY A 116 17.95 3.39 -16.12
CA GLY A 116 17.74 2.30 -17.07
C GLY A 116 17.10 1.03 -16.49
N GLN A 117 16.86 0.97 -15.18
CA GLN A 117 16.09 -0.11 -14.56
C GLN A 117 14.64 0.29 -14.31
N THR A 118 13.77 -0.72 -14.24
CA THR A 118 12.39 -0.60 -13.77
C THR A 118 12.15 -1.59 -12.65
N LEU A 119 11.58 -1.14 -11.54
CA LEU A 119 11.08 -2.03 -10.50
C LEU A 119 9.61 -2.33 -10.77
N PHE A 120 9.30 -3.59 -11.03
CA PHE A 120 7.93 -4.05 -11.14
C PHE A 120 7.44 -4.53 -9.79
N THR A 121 6.22 -4.16 -9.42
CA THR A 121 5.60 -4.51 -8.15
C THR A 121 4.23 -5.14 -8.36
N PHE A 122 3.85 -6.01 -7.43
CA PHE A 122 2.56 -6.68 -7.36
C PHE A 122 2.12 -6.75 -5.91
N ILE A 123 0.88 -6.35 -5.64
CA ILE A 123 0.34 -6.20 -4.30
C ILE A 123 -1.03 -6.88 -4.24
N PRO A 124 -1.11 -8.11 -3.74
CA PRO A 124 -2.38 -8.72 -3.40
C PRO A 124 -2.92 -8.09 -2.10
N VAL A 125 -4.23 -7.88 -2.06
CA VAL A 125 -4.91 -7.24 -0.93
C VAL A 125 -5.77 -8.27 -0.20
N GLY A 126 -5.63 -8.35 1.12
CA GLY A 126 -6.40 -9.29 1.95
C GLY A 126 -5.77 -10.67 2.10
N LEU A 127 -4.49 -10.84 1.76
CA LEU A 127 -3.73 -12.04 2.07
C LEU A 127 -3.04 -11.93 3.43
N GLY A 128 -2.99 -13.04 4.16
CA GLY A 128 -2.32 -13.12 5.45
C GLY A 128 -0.78 -13.09 5.34
N PRO A 129 -0.08 -12.73 6.42
CA PRO A 129 1.38 -12.74 6.49
C PRO A 129 1.98 -14.15 6.37
N GLU A 130 1.18 -15.21 6.53
CA GLU A 130 1.61 -16.62 6.43
C GLU A 130 1.81 -17.12 4.98
N SER A 131 1.64 -16.25 3.98
CA SER A 131 2.05 -16.51 2.59
C SER A 131 3.58 -16.48 2.43
N GLY A 132 4.28 -17.30 3.23
CA GLY A 132 5.74 -17.38 3.27
C GLY A 132 6.35 -17.86 1.95
N ASN A 133 5.58 -18.57 1.12
CA ASN A 133 5.97 -18.85 -0.25
C ASN A 133 5.69 -17.63 -1.14
N THR A 134 6.76 -16.91 -1.45
CA THR A 134 6.71 -15.71 -2.28
C THR A 134 7.01 -15.96 -3.76
N ALA A 135 7.28 -17.21 -4.13
CA ALA A 135 7.53 -17.63 -5.50
C ALA A 135 6.22 -17.76 -6.31
N GLY A 136 6.36 -17.71 -7.63
CA GLY A 136 5.27 -18.01 -8.58
C GLY A 136 4.68 -16.80 -9.28
N MET A 137 4.94 -15.58 -8.79
CA MET A 137 4.65 -14.36 -9.54
C MET A 137 5.80 -14.02 -10.48
N GLN A 138 5.46 -13.53 -11.66
CA GLN A 138 6.41 -13.16 -12.70
C GLN A 138 5.95 -11.91 -13.45
N VAL A 139 6.92 -11.20 -14.01
CA VAL A 139 6.69 -10.11 -14.95
C VAL A 139 7.29 -10.49 -16.30
N ALA A 140 6.47 -10.44 -17.35
CA ALA A 140 6.95 -10.39 -18.73
C ALA A 140 7.05 -8.93 -19.16
N TRP A 141 8.13 -8.54 -19.81
CA TRP A 141 8.35 -7.15 -20.20
C TRP A 141 9.01 -7.04 -21.58
N PHE A 142 8.74 -5.93 -22.25
CA PHE A 142 9.30 -5.60 -23.56
C PHE A 142 9.47 -4.09 -23.69
N ASN A 143 10.70 -3.66 -23.96
CA ASN A 143 11.02 -2.28 -24.27
C ASN A 143 10.91 -2.06 -25.78
N VAL A 144 9.86 -1.35 -26.20
CA VAL A 144 9.56 -1.10 -27.62
C VAL A 144 10.57 -0.14 -28.27
N SER A 145 11.33 0.61 -27.47
CA SER A 145 12.30 1.59 -27.97
C SER A 145 13.65 0.97 -28.32
N ASN A 146 14.03 -0.16 -27.71
CA ASN A 146 15.34 -0.79 -27.92
C ASN A 146 15.28 -2.31 -28.18
N GLY A 147 14.09 -2.91 -28.19
CA GLY A 147 13.89 -4.33 -28.49
C GLY A 147 14.29 -5.30 -27.36
N ARG A 148 14.71 -4.80 -26.19
CA ARG A 148 15.00 -5.65 -25.02
C ARG A 148 13.71 -6.20 -24.44
N GLY A 149 13.74 -7.43 -23.95
CA GLY A 149 12.59 -8.03 -23.28
C GLY A 149 12.99 -9.28 -22.52
N GLY A 150 12.06 -9.79 -21.71
CA GLY A 150 12.29 -11.00 -20.94
C GLY A 150 11.17 -11.30 -19.96
N VAL A 151 11.39 -12.33 -19.16
CA VAL A 151 10.54 -12.70 -18.03
C VAL A 151 11.41 -12.74 -16.78
N ALA A 152 10.93 -12.16 -15.68
CA ALA A 152 11.61 -12.18 -14.40
C ALA A 152 10.68 -12.68 -13.29
N ALA A 153 11.20 -13.55 -12.43
CA ALA A 153 10.51 -13.98 -11.23
C ALA A 153 10.46 -12.83 -10.21
N MET A 154 9.32 -12.65 -9.57
CA MET A 154 9.12 -11.62 -8.55
C MET A 154 9.38 -12.19 -7.17
N GLY A 155 10.23 -11.52 -6.39
CA GLY A 155 10.57 -11.91 -5.02
C GLY A 155 9.85 -11.06 -3.98
N PRO A 156 10.06 -11.31 -2.68
CA PRO A 156 9.56 -10.46 -1.62
C PRO A 156 10.22 -9.08 -1.66
N ILE A 157 9.44 -8.01 -1.47
CA ILE A 157 9.96 -6.63 -1.51
C ILE A 157 11.07 -6.36 -0.48
N ALA A 158 11.09 -7.10 0.63
CA ALA A 158 12.15 -7.02 1.63
C ALA A 158 13.54 -7.34 1.05
N GLU A 159 13.65 -8.23 0.08
CA GLU A 159 14.93 -8.52 -0.59
C GLU A 159 15.41 -7.34 -1.43
N ILE A 160 14.49 -6.61 -2.05
CA ILE A 160 14.81 -5.37 -2.78
C ILE A 160 15.34 -4.33 -1.82
N PHE A 161 14.69 -4.17 -0.66
CA PHE A 161 15.13 -3.22 0.35
C PHE A 161 16.49 -3.55 0.97
N ARG A 162 16.81 -4.83 1.18
CA ARG A 162 18.17 -5.25 1.58
C ARG A 162 19.21 -4.87 0.53
N GLY A 163 18.86 -4.96 -0.74
CA GLY A 163 19.71 -4.52 -1.85
C GLY A 163 19.98 -3.01 -1.89
N MET A 164 19.13 -2.20 -1.24
CA MET A 164 19.33 -0.74 -1.12
C MET A 164 20.36 -0.36 -0.07
N ILE A 165 20.74 -1.29 0.82
CA ILE A 165 21.70 -0.97 1.88
C ILE A 165 23.09 -0.89 1.27
N PRO A 166 23.74 0.29 1.31
CA PRO A 166 25.03 0.45 0.70
C PRO A 166 26.06 -0.49 1.34
N PRO A 167 26.98 -1.07 0.54
CA PRO A 167 28.00 -1.98 1.07
C PRO A 167 28.94 -1.29 2.07
N GLN A 168 29.01 0.04 2.05
CA GLN A 168 29.79 0.86 2.98
C GLN A 168 29.21 0.88 4.41
N ILE A 169 27.95 0.46 4.61
CA ILE A 169 27.39 0.34 5.95
C ILE A 169 28.04 -0.86 6.67
N PRO A 170 28.67 -0.64 7.84
CA PRO A 170 29.26 -1.70 8.65
C PRO A 170 28.26 -2.82 8.91
N ALA A 171 28.74 -4.07 8.91
CA ALA A 171 27.89 -5.25 9.06
C ALA A 171 27.09 -5.22 10.38
N GLU A 172 27.62 -4.55 11.40
CA GLU A 172 27.03 -4.39 12.72
C GLU A 172 25.81 -3.45 12.71
N LEU A 173 25.77 -2.47 11.81
CA LEU A 173 24.70 -1.49 11.68
C LEU A 173 23.65 -1.89 10.64
N ARG A 174 23.98 -2.83 9.75
CA ARG A 174 23.09 -3.31 8.68
C ARG A 174 21.73 -3.78 9.19
N PRO A 175 21.61 -4.58 10.28
CA PRO A 175 20.30 -5.00 10.79
C PRO A 175 19.42 -3.84 11.29
N GLN A 176 20.03 -2.75 11.77
CA GLN A 176 19.31 -1.57 12.25
C GLN A 176 18.82 -0.72 11.07
N ALA A 177 19.64 -0.58 10.02
CA ALA A 177 19.24 0.06 8.77
C ALA A 177 18.11 -0.72 8.07
N GLU A 178 18.21 -2.06 8.01
CA GLU A 178 17.13 -2.93 7.48
C GLU A 178 15.81 -2.71 8.20
N ARG A 179 15.86 -2.67 9.54
CA ARG A 179 14.66 -2.45 10.36
C ARG A 179 14.06 -1.07 10.15
N ALA A 180 14.87 -0.01 10.11
CA ALA A 180 14.36 1.35 9.91
C ALA A 180 13.69 1.53 8.54
N ILE A 181 14.30 0.97 7.49
CA ILE A 181 13.71 0.97 6.14
C ILE A 181 12.43 0.13 6.13
N ALA A 182 12.47 -1.08 6.69
CA ALA A 182 11.30 -1.93 6.77
C ALA A 182 10.17 -1.22 7.53
N GLU A 183 10.39 -0.71 8.74
CA GLU A 183 9.36 0.00 9.52
C GLU A 183 8.74 1.18 8.77
N PHE A 184 9.55 1.97 8.05
CA PHE A 184 9.05 3.06 7.21
C PHE A 184 8.08 2.56 6.12
N PHE A 185 8.39 1.44 5.46
CA PHE A 185 7.56 0.89 4.39
C PHE A 185 6.42 -0.02 4.87
N LEU A 186 6.61 -0.76 5.97
CA LEU A 186 5.61 -1.62 6.60
C LEU A 186 4.48 -0.80 7.25
N ALA A 187 4.77 0.43 7.73
CA ALA A 187 3.75 1.34 8.25
C ALA A 187 2.80 1.87 7.15
N ALA A 188 3.23 1.83 5.88
CA ALA A 188 2.47 2.35 4.74
C ALA A 188 1.78 1.25 3.92
N LEU A 189 2.10 -0.04 4.13
CA LEU A 189 1.66 -1.13 3.28
C LEU A 189 1.10 -2.29 4.11
N PRO A 190 -0.09 -2.84 3.76
CA PRO A 190 -0.58 -4.07 4.38
C PRO A 190 0.37 -5.22 4.04
N VAL A 191 1.10 -5.68 5.05
CA VAL A 191 2.22 -6.59 4.87
C VAL A 191 1.75 -8.03 4.86
N GLY A 192 1.59 -8.54 3.64
CA GLY A 192 1.22 -9.93 3.39
C GLY A 192 1.04 -10.14 1.89
N GLY A 193 2.15 -10.26 1.15
CA GLY A 193 2.07 -10.70 -0.25
C GLY A 193 2.68 -9.79 -1.31
N ILE A 194 3.30 -8.65 -0.95
CA ILE A 194 3.96 -7.81 -1.95
C ILE A 194 5.08 -8.59 -2.64
N ARG A 195 5.08 -8.55 -3.98
CA ARG A 195 6.14 -9.08 -4.82
C ARG A 195 6.75 -7.95 -5.62
N ALA A 196 8.07 -7.99 -5.79
CA ALA A 196 8.78 -6.99 -6.55
C ALA A 196 10.02 -7.58 -7.23
N VAL A 197 10.42 -6.99 -8.35
CA VAL A 197 11.67 -7.32 -9.03
C VAL A 197 12.21 -6.12 -9.82
N PRO A 198 13.47 -5.71 -9.59
CA PRO A 198 14.15 -4.76 -10.44
C PRO A 198 14.65 -5.46 -11.70
N VAL A 199 14.42 -4.84 -12.84
CA VAL A 199 14.80 -5.35 -14.16
C VAL A 199 15.56 -4.26 -14.90
N ASP A 200 16.68 -4.61 -15.53
CA ASP A 200 17.37 -3.73 -16.46
C ASP A 200 16.64 -3.72 -17.81
N THR A 201 15.67 -2.81 -17.91
CA THR A 201 14.80 -2.64 -19.08
C THR A 201 15.44 -1.77 -20.17
N GLY A 202 16.49 -1.02 -19.83
CA GLY A 202 17.03 0.08 -20.63
C GLY A 202 16.10 1.29 -20.67
N GLN A 203 16.59 2.37 -21.28
CA GLN A 203 15.83 3.59 -21.49
C GLN A 203 14.75 3.40 -22.57
N GLY A 204 13.65 4.14 -22.46
CA GLY A 204 12.56 4.15 -23.43
C GLY A 204 11.23 3.61 -22.88
N THR A 205 10.33 3.25 -23.78
CA THR A 205 8.97 2.82 -23.41
C THR A 205 8.94 1.31 -23.17
N VAL A 206 8.48 0.91 -21.99
CA VAL A 206 8.41 -0.49 -21.55
C VAL A 206 6.95 -0.90 -21.38
N LEU A 207 6.57 -1.97 -22.08
CA LEU A 207 5.34 -2.72 -21.86
C LEU A 207 5.63 -3.84 -20.87
N ALA A 208 4.74 -4.06 -19.90
CA ALA A 208 4.89 -5.13 -18.92
C ALA A 208 3.56 -5.82 -18.64
N ALA A 209 3.63 -7.11 -18.30
CA ALA A 209 2.51 -7.93 -17.87
C ALA A 209 2.91 -8.72 -16.62
N VAL A 210 2.17 -8.55 -15.53
CA VAL A 210 2.39 -9.26 -14.27
C VAL A 210 1.33 -10.31 -14.07
N PHE A 211 1.74 -11.54 -13.76
CA PHE A 211 0.86 -12.70 -13.61
C PHE A 211 1.52 -13.81 -12.80
N GLY A 212 0.73 -14.81 -12.42
CA GLY A 212 1.24 -16.00 -11.77
C GLY A 212 0.43 -16.38 -10.55
N THR A 213 1.10 -16.97 -9.57
CA THR A 213 0.45 -17.51 -8.37
C THR A 213 1.02 -16.95 -7.08
N VAL A 214 0.16 -16.82 -6.08
CA VAL A 214 0.55 -16.60 -4.67
C VAL A 214 -0.01 -17.74 -3.83
N ASP A 215 0.77 -18.24 -2.86
CA ASP A 215 0.24 -19.17 -1.87
C ASP A 215 -0.52 -18.43 -0.75
N ASN A 216 -1.70 -18.92 -0.40
CA ASN A 216 -2.47 -18.44 0.74
C ASN A 216 -2.91 -19.63 1.61
N GLY A 217 -2.14 -19.94 2.65
CA GLY A 217 -2.45 -21.05 3.56
C GLY A 217 -2.53 -22.40 2.85
N GLY A 218 -1.63 -22.65 1.89
CA GLY A 218 -1.61 -23.86 1.06
C GLY A 218 -2.53 -23.85 -0.16
N ARG A 219 -3.26 -22.75 -0.42
CA ARG A 219 -4.04 -22.55 -1.64
C ARG A 219 -3.24 -21.78 -2.67
N SER A 220 -3.16 -22.29 -3.91
CA SER A 220 -2.55 -21.55 -5.01
C SER A 220 -3.55 -20.57 -5.63
N CYS A 221 -3.31 -19.29 -5.41
CA CYS A 221 -4.13 -18.20 -5.92
C CYS A 221 -3.60 -17.71 -7.27
N PHE A 222 -4.31 -18.05 -8.35
CA PHE A 222 -3.90 -17.68 -9.71
C PHE A 222 -4.41 -16.30 -10.10
N PHE A 223 -3.48 -15.39 -10.38
CA PHE A 223 -3.77 -14.05 -10.85
C PHE A 223 -3.58 -13.95 -12.36
N LEU A 224 -4.63 -13.50 -13.04
CA LEU A 224 -4.61 -13.25 -14.48
C LEU A 224 -3.68 -12.07 -14.81
N PRO A 225 -3.09 -12.04 -16.01
CA PRO A 225 -2.23 -10.94 -16.43
C PRO A 225 -2.90 -9.58 -16.34
N THR A 226 -2.26 -8.68 -15.59
CA THR A 226 -2.47 -7.23 -15.68
C THR A 226 -1.33 -6.60 -16.43
N VAL A 227 -1.61 -5.57 -17.23
CA VAL A 227 -0.63 -4.93 -18.12
C VAL A 227 -0.39 -3.46 -17.79
N GLY A 228 0.83 -2.98 -17.98
CA GLY A 228 1.24 -1.61 -17.74
C GLY A 228 2.17 -1.08 -18.82
N ILE A 229 2.28 0.25 -18.88
CA ILE A 229 3.18 0.97 -19.76
C ILE A 229 3.92 1.99 -18.90
N THR A 230 5.25 2.00 -19.01
CA THR A 230 6.13 2.92 -18.29
C THR A 230 7.15 3.53 -19.24
N THR A 231 7.51 4.78 -19.01
CA THR A 231 8.66 5.41 -19.67
C THR A 231 9.84 5.46 -18.72
N VAL A 232 10.94 4.83 -19.13
CA VAL A 232 12.21 4.80 -18.40
C VAL A 232 13.12 5.91 -18.95
N PRO A 233 13.53 6.89 -18.12
CA PRO A 233 14.41 7.99 -18.52
C PRO A 233 15.82 7.57 -18.94
#